data_AF-A0A942V5D6-F1
#
_entry.id   AF-A0A942V5D6-F1
#
_cell.length_a   1.000
_cell.length_b   1.000
_cell.length_c   1.000
_cell.angle_alpha   90.00
_cell.angle_beta   90.00
_cell.angle_gamma   90.00
#
_symmetry.space_group_name_H-M   'P 1'
#
loop_
_entity.id
_entity.type
_entity.pdbx_description
1 polymer ?
#
loop_
_entity_poly.entity_id
_entity_poly.type
_entity_poly.pdbx_seq_one_letter_code
_entity_poly.pdbx_strand_id
1 'polypeptide(L)'
;AKEIFEDMCETGESPSAIIDKKGLKQMSDTGELESIIRKVLEDNPKSVADFKAGKEKSFGFLVGQTMKATKGQGNPKLVNEVLRKILSE
;
A
#
# COMPACT_ATOMS: atom_id res chain seq x y z
N ALA A 1 10.61 -10.91 12.19
CA ALA A 1 10.62 -12.21 12.90
C ALA A 1 11.14 -12.08 14.32
N LYS A 2 12.33 -11.50 14.56
CA LYS A 2 12.85 -11.29 15.93
C LYS A 2 11.97 -10.42 16.81
N GLU A 3 11.47 -9.29 16.33
CA GLU A 3 10.61 -8.38 17.12
C GLU A 3 9.28 -9.01 17.56
N ILE A 4 8.71 -9.91 16.76
CA ILE A 4 7.44 -10.59 17.10
C ILE A 4 7.66 -11.59 18.24
N PHE A 5 8.86 -12.18 18.31
CA PHE A 5 9.21 -13.17 19.33
C PHE A 5 9.45 -12.51 20.69
N GLU A 6 10.02 -11.30 20.72
CA GLU A 6 10.20 -10.52 21.95
C GLU A 6 8.84 -10.07 22.53
N ASP A 7 7.93 -9.54 21.70
CA ASP A 7 6.60 -9.12 22.16
C ASP A 7 5.71 -10.28 22.65
N MET A 8 5.84 -11.47 22.05
CA MET A 8 5.13 -12.67 22.52
C MET A 8 5.56 -13.05 23.94
N CYS A 9 6.84 -12.88 24.26
CA CYS A 9 7.40 -13.23 25.57
C CYS A 9 6.98 -12.26 26.68
N GLU A 10 6.76 -10.98 26.37
CA GLU A 10 6.33 -9.98 27.36
C GLU A 10 4.82 -9.94 27.60
N THR A 11 4.01 -10.23 26.58
CA THR A 11 2.54 -10.03 26.66
C THR A 11 1.75 -11.33 26.81
N GLY A 12 2.32 -12.48 26.42
CA GLY A 12 1.59 -13.75 26.36
C GLY A 12 0.52 -13.82 25.27
N GLU A 13 0.42 -12.80 24.41
CA GLU A 13 -0.53 -12.76 23.31
C GLU A 13 -0.05 -13.62 22.14
N SER A 14 -0.99 -14.26 21.45
CA SER A 14 -0.67 -15.08 20.28
C SER A 14 -0.10 -14.20 19.16
N PRO A 15 0.82 -14.72 18.31
CA PRO A 15 1.44 -13.95 17.23
C PRO A 15 0.39 -13.36 16.28
N SER A 16 -0.74 -14.05 16.10
CA SER A 16 -1.90 -13.57 15.35
C SER A 16 -2.51 -12.30 15.95
N ALA A 17 -2.65 -12.24 17.27
CA ALA A 17 -3.18 -11.07 17.98
C ALA A 17 -2.23 -9.87 17.92
N ILE A 18 -0.91 -10.11 17.99
CA ILE A 18 0.12 -9.07 17.85
C ILE A 18 0.16 -8.52 16.41
N ILE A 19 0.00 -9.38 15.40
CA ILE A 19 -0.08 -8.98 13.99
C ILE A 19 -1.34 -8.12 13.73
N ASP A 20 -2.49 -8.50 14.29
CA ASP A 20 -3.73 -7.71 14.19
C ASP A 20 -3.62 -6.39 14.99
N LYS A 21 -3.03 -6.39 16.20
CA LYS A 21 -2.81 -5.18 17.02
C LYS A 21 -1.81 -4.19 16.40
N LYS A 22 -0.75 -4.68 15.77
CA LYS A 22 0.26 -3.85 15.10
C LYS A 22 -0.18 -3.38 13.70
N GLY A 23 -1.39 -3.74 13.25
CA GLY A 23 -1.90 -3.34 11.95
C GLY A 23 -1.13 -3.95 10.77
N LEU A 24 -0.37 -5.03 11.01
CA LEU A 24 0.48 -5.70 10.01
C LEU A 24 -0.30 -6.63 9.09
N LYS A 25 -1.63 -6.68 9.23
CA LYS A 25 -2.50 -7.41 8.31
C LYS A 25 -2.44 -6.72 6.95
N GLN A 26 -1.91 -7.43 5.94
CA GLN A 26 -1.95 -6.93 4.57
C GLN A 26 -3.41 -6.70 4.18
N MET A 27 -3.71 -5.51 3.66
CA MET A 27 -4.97 -5.25 2.97
C MET A 27 -5.02 -6.15 1.73
N SER A 28 -5.82 -7.21 1.83
CA SER A 28 -6.14 -8.13 0.75
C SER A 28 -7.40 -7.72 -0.02
N ASP A 29 -8.14 -6.72 0.48
CA ASP A 29 -9.31 -6.19 -0.20
C ASP A 29 -8.89 -5.24 -1.32
N THR A 30 -9.06 -5.71 -2.55
CA THR A 30 -8.76 -4.95 -3.76
C THR A 30 -9.67 -3.73 -3.92
N GLY A 31 -10.89 -3.72 -3.37
CA GLY A 31 -11.82 -2.61 -3.49
C GLY A 31 -11.39 -1.38 -2.69
N GLU A 32 -10.95 -1.59 -1.45
CA GLU A 32 -10.41 -0.51 -0.62
C GLU A 32 -9.12 0.05 -1.21
N LEU A 33 -8.23 -0.83 -1.70
CA LEU A 33 -7.02 -0.43 -2.40
C LEU A 33 -7.31 0.41 -3.65
N GLU A 34 -8.29 0.02 -4.46
CA GLU A 34 -8.68 0.75 -5.66
C GLU A 34 -9.19 2.16 -5.32
N SER A 35 -10.01 2.28 -4.28
CA SER A 35 -10.52 3.59 -3.81
C SER A 35 -9.39 4.49 -3.33
N ILE A 36 -8.41 3.95 -2.61
CA ILE A 36 -7.23 4.71 -2.16
C ILE A 36 -6.39 5.15 -3.35
N ILE A 37 -6.16 4.26 -4.33
CA ILE A 37 -5.40 4.59 -5.53
C ILE A 37 -6.08 5.71 -6.31
N ARG A 38 -7.40 5.63 -6.54
CA ARG A 38 -8.16 6.68 -7.23
C ARG A 38 -7.99 8.04 -6.54
N LYS A 39 -8.09 8.06 -5.21
CA LYS A 39 -7.86 9.27 -4.43
C LYS A 39 -6.43 9.80 -4.56
N VAL A 40 -5.42 8.93 -4.52
CA VAL A 40 -4.02 9.33 -4.73
C VAL A 40 -3.80 9.91 -6.13
N LEU A 41 -4.45 9.35 -7.16
CA LEU A 41 -4.37 9.86 -8.52
C LEU A 41 -5.05 11.23 -8.65
N GLU A 42 -6.22 11.41 -8.03
CA GLU A 42 -6.93 12.70 -7.96
C GLU A 42 -6.14 13.78 -7.21
N ASP A 43 -5.46 13.41 -6.12
CA ASP A 43 -4.61 14.31 -5.34
C ASP A 43 -3.28 14.63 -6.05
N ASN A 44 -2.86 13.82 -7.04
CA ASN A 44 -1.57 13.95 -7.73
C ASN A 44 -1.72 14.00 -9.26
N PRO A 45 -2.53 14.92 -9.82
CA PRO A 45 -2.84 14.96 -11.25
C PRO A 45 -1.60 15.20 -12.12
N LYS A 46 -0.61 15.93 -11.59
CA LYS A 46 0.67 16.17 -12.28
C LYS A 46 1.46 14.88 -12.48
N SER A 47 1.52 14.02 -11.47
CA SER A 47 2.23 12.74 -11.56
C SER A 47 1.54 11.78 -12.53
N VAL A 48 0.21 11.84 -12.61
CA VAL A 48 -0.57 11.10 -13.62
C VAL A 48 -0.23 11.59 -15.03
N ALA A 49 -0.21 12.90 -15.26
CA ALA A 49 0.15 13.47 -16.56
C ALA A 49 1.59 13.13 -16.96
N ASP A 50 2.52 13.21 -16.00
CA ASP A 50 3.92 12.85 -16.23
C ASP A 50 4.08 11.36 -16.57
N PHE A 51 3.34 10.47 -15.90
CA PHE A 51 3.31 9.05 -16.24
C PHE A 51 2.78 8.82 -17.65
N LYS A 52 1.66 9.46 -18.02
CA LYS A 52 1.09 9.40 -19.38
C LYS A 52 2.04 9.98 -20.45
N ALA A 53 2.91 10.91 -20.07
CA ALA A 53 4.00 11.44 -20.90
C ALA A 53 5.23 10.50 -20.98
N GLY A 54 5.17 9.30 -20.40
CA GLY A 54 6.24 8.30 -20.43
C GLY A 54 7.29 8.44 -19.33
N LYS A 55 7.08 9.30 -18.32
CA LYS A 55 8.02 9.43 -17.20
C LYS A 55 7.76 8.34 -16.17
N GLU A 56 8.48 7.22 -16.30
CA GLU A 56 8.38 6.09 -15.38
C GLU A 56 8.66 6.44 -13.92
N LYS A 57 9.47 7.47 -13.64
CA LYS A 57 9.72 7.97 -12.27
C LYS A 57 8.42 8.38 -11.55
N SER A 58 7.45 8.89 -12.28
CA SER A 58 6.16 9.31 -11.71
C SER A 58 5.32 8.12 -11.27
N PHE A 59 5.49 6.95 -11.88
CA PHE A 59 4.86 5.71 -11.43
C PHE A 59 5.37 5.32 -10.03
N GLY A 60 6.70 5.29 -9.84
CA GLY A 60 7.30 4.98 -8.53
C GLY A 60 6.86 5.96 -7.43
N PHE A 61 6.68 7.24 -7.79
CA PHE A 61 6.12 8.24 -6.87
C PHE A 61 4.68 7.91 -6.45
N LEU A 62 3.80 7.58 -7.41
CA LEU A 62 2.41 7.23 -7.15
C LEU A 62 2.28 5.93 -6.32
N VAL A 63 3.14 4.94 -6.59
CA VAL A 63 3.26 3.74 -5.74
C VAL A 63 3.61 4.13 -4.30
N GLY A 64 4.62 5.00 -4.11
CA GLY A 64 5.02 5.49 -2.80
C GLY A 64 3.89 6.23 -2.06
N GLN A 65 3.15 7.11 -2.75
CA GLN A 65 1.99 7.79 -2.18
C GLN A 65 0.87 6.81 -1.80
N THR A 66 0.62 5.80 -2.62
CA THR A 66 -0.37 4.75 -2.33
C THR A 66 0.04 3.92 -1.11
N MET A 67 1.30 3.51 -1.01
CA MET A 67 1.83 2.79 0.15
C MET A 67 1.73 3.63 1.43
N LYS A 68 1.95 4.95 1.33
CA LYS A 68 1.76 5.87 2.45
C LYS A 68 0.29 6.01 2.85
N ALA A 69 -0.62 6.12 1.89
CA ALA A 69 -2.06 6.24 2.12
C ALA A 69 -2.65 4.97 2.76
N THR A 70 -2.14 3.80 2.37
CA THR A 70 -2.48 2.51 3.00
C THR A 70 -1.73 2.27 4.32
N LYS A 71 -0.99 3.26 4.84
CA LYS A 71 -0.17 3.15 6.07
C LYS A 71 0.78 1.95 6.08
N GLY A 72 1.29 1.55 4.91
CA GLY A 72 2.15 0.37 4.76
C GLY A 72 1.41 -0.97 4.84
N GLN A 73 0.07 -0.96 4.93
CA GLN A 73 -0.76 -2.17 4.95
C GLN A 73 -1.03 -2.71 3.53
N GLY A 74 -0.81 -1.90 2.49
CA GLY A 74 -0.95 -2.34 1.10
C GLY A 74 0.12 -3.36 0.69
N ASN A 75 -0.26 -4.36 -0.10
CA ASN A 75 0.70 -5.26 -0.72
C ASN A 75 1.38 -4.56 -1.92
N PRO A 76 2.72 -4.43 -1.96
CA PRO A 76 3.42 -3.74 -3.04
C PRO A 76 3.12 -4.31 -4.44
N LYS A 77 2.95 -5.63 -4.57
CA LYS A 77 2.64 -6.25 -5.87
C LYS A 77 1.24 -5.84 -6.35
N LEU A 78 0.24 -5.97 -5.48
CA LEU A 78 -1.14 -5.57 -5.79
C LEU A 78 -1.23 -4.07 -6.09
N VAL A 79 -0.57 -3.22 -5.31
CA VAL A 79 -0.52 -1.77 -5.55
C VAL A 79 0.02 -1.48 -6.95
N ASN A 80 1.13 -2.10 -7.34
CA ASN A 80 1.70 -1.91 -8.69
C ASN A 80 0.75 -2.37 -9.80
N GLU A 81 0.13 -3.55 -9.65
CA GLU A 81 -0.79 -4.11 -10.64
C GLU A 81 -2.04 -3.24 -10.81
N VAL A 82 -2.70 -2.89 -9.71
CA VAL A 82 -3.95 -2.10 -9.72
C VAL A 82 -3.68 -0.68 -10.21
N LEU A 83 -2.61 -0.04 -9.72
CA LEU A 83 -2.22 1.31 -10.15
C LEU A 83 -1.92 1.35 -11.65
N ARG A 84 -1.19 0.35 -12.17
CA ARG A 84 -0.89 0.27 -13.59
C ARG A 84 -2.15 0.02 -14.42
N LYS A 85 -3.07 -0.81 -13.94
CA LYS A 85 -4.37 -1.05 -14.58
C LYS A 85 -5.17 0.25 -14.72
N ILE A 86 -5.34 1.01 -13.64
CA ILE A 86 -6.11 2.28 -13.64
C ILE A 86 -5.47 3.34 -14.53
N LEU A 87 -4.14 3.41 -14.57
CA LEU A 87 -3.42 4.37 -15.42
C LEU A 87 -3.39 3.98 -16.91
N SER A 88 -3.67 2.71 -17.22
CA SER A 88 -3.69 2.18 -18.59
C SER A 88 -5.10 2.06 -19.17
N GLU A 89 -6.15 2.27 -18.36
CA GLU A 89 -7.52 2.58 -18.81
C GLU A 89 -7.63 4.03 -19.28
#